data_AF-A0AAU2NLB6-F1
#
_entry.id   AF-A0AAU2NLB6-F1
#
_cell.length_a   1.000
_cell.length_b   1.000
_cell.length_c   1.000
_cell.angle_alpha   90.00
_cell.angle_beta   90.00
_cell.angle_gamma   90.00
#
_symmetry.space_group_name_H-M   'P 1'
#
loop_
_entity.id
_entity.type
_entity.pdbx_description
1 polymer ?
#
loop_
_entity_poly.entity_id
_entity_poly.type
_entity_poly.pdbx_seq_one_letter_code
_entity_poly.pdbx_strand_id
1 'polypeptide(L)'
;MTRSSESLPVRGTTRHDEQGPLLVLDHRLDGHDTFLSGELDLGDGRAPVRIISLDDVTVLRPMHPVAVPAPVWSGTLHLPHGLRPRTIPTDLAEAAQRHGRNLDALDQAEMRYALTFLGEATTESIRTARIEAIVSALPVTGMEAA
;
A
#
# COMPACT_ATOMS: atom_id res chain seq x y z
N MET A 1 17.53 12.93 1.96
CA MET A 1 16.83 11.71 2.41
C MET A 1 16.41 10.92 1.17
N THR A 2 16.90 9.70 1.02
CA THR A 2 16.75 8.90 -0.20
C THR A 2 15.37 8.22 -0.18
N ARG A 3 14.49 8.58 -1.13
CA ARG A 3 13.27 7.80 -1.39
C ARG A 3 13.70 6.41 -1.83
N SER A 4 13.44 5.38 -1.03
CA SER A 4 13.49 4.01 -1.54
C SER A 4 12.30 3.81 -2.46
N SER A 5 12.52 3.30 -3.67
CA SER A 5 11.46 2.84 -4.55
C SER A 5 11.68 1.36 -4.79
N GLU A 6 10.70 0.53 -4.43
CA GLU A 6 10.69 -0.85 -4.90
C GLU A 6 10.25 -0.85 -6.35
N SER A 7 10.96 -1.61 -7.18
CA SER A 7 10.74 -1.63 -8.62
C SER A 7 10.41 -3.06 -9.02
N LEU A 8 9.16 -3.28 -9.43
CA LEU A 8 8.64 -4.60 -9.76
C LEU A 8 8.48 -4.72 -11.27
N PRO A 9 9.07 -5.74 -11.92
CA PRO A 9 8.74 -6.03 -13.31
C PRO A 9 7.28 -6.48 -13.39
N VAL A 10 6.51 -5.85 -14.27
CA VAL A 10 5.09 -6.14 -14.47
C VAL A 10 4.80 -6.34 -15.94
N ARG A 11 3.75 -7.11 -16.23
CA ARG A 11 3.24 -7.34 -17.58
C ARG A 11 1.73 -7.45 -17.52
N GLY A 12 1.09 -7.16 -18.64
CA GLY A 12 -0.35 -7.15 -18.67
C GLY A 12 -0.93 -6.89 -20.05
N THR A 13 -2.24 -6.67 -20.04
CA THR A 13 -3.02 -6.31 -21.21
C THR A 13 -3.69 -4.96 -21.03
N THR A 14 -3.95 -4.29 -22.15
CA THR A 14 -4.66 -3.02 -22.15
C THR A 14 -6.15 -3.26 -22.39
N ARG A 15 -6.98 -2.71 -21.50
CA ARG A 15 -8.45 -2.59 -21.64
C ARG A 15 -8.82 -1.12 -21.70
N HIS A 16 -10.04 -0.83 -22.15
CA HIS A 16 -10.56 0.54 -22.17
C HIS A 16 -11.92 0.55 -21.49
N ASP A 17 -12.15 1.59 -20.70
CA ASP A 17 -13.46 1.96 -20.21
C ASP A 17 -13.83 3.36 -20.69
N GLU A 18 -14.99 3.86 -20.26
CA GLU A 18 -15.48 5.20 -20.60
C GLU A 18 -14.56 6.33 -20.11
N GLN A 19 -13.65 6.05 -19.18
CA GLN A 19 -12.75 6.99 -18.54
C GLN A 19 -11.30 6.87 -19.06
N GLY A 20 -11.01 5.91 -19.95
CA GLY A 20 -9.72 5.76 -20.61
C GLY A 20 -9.10 4.36 -20.49
N PRO A 21 -7.77 4.24 -20.69
CA PRO A 21 -7.10 2.96 -20.66
C PRO A 21 -6.97 2.40 -19.24
N LEU A 22 -7.14 1.09 -19.13
CA LEU A 22 -6.91 0.26 -17.96
C LEU A 22 -5.82 -0.75 -18.28
N LEU A 23 -4.81 -0.83 -17.43
CA LEU A 23 -3.69 -1.75 -17.61
C LEU A 23 -3.87 -2.91 -16.63
N VAL A 24 -4.33 -4.04 -17.14
CA VAL A 24 -4.68 -5.22 -16.34
C VAL A 24 -3.45 -6.12 -16.26
N LEU A 25 -2.91 -6.31 -15.05
CA LEU A 25 -1.75 -7.18 -14.85
C LEU A 25 -2.11 -8.64 -15.05
N ASP A 26 -1.15 -9.44 -15.52
CA ASP A 26 -1.33 -10.89 -15.66
C ASP A 26 -1.49 -11.60 -14.30
N HIS A 27 -0.97 -11.00 -13.23
CA HIS A 27 -0.96 -11.55 -11.88
C HIS A 27 -1.26 -10.44 -10.88
N ARG A 28 -1.82 -10.82 -9.73
CA ARG A 28 -1.93 -9.95 -8.57
C ARG A 28 -0.56 -9.59 -8.04
N LEU A 29 -0.40 -8.35 -7.57
CA LEU A 29 0.80 -7.91 -6.86
C LEU A 29 0.80 -8.43 -5.41
N ASP A 30 0.96 -9.73 -5.22
CA ASP A 30 0.97 -10.35 -3.89
C ASP A 30 2.03 -9.70 -2.99
N GLY A 31 1.63 -9.32 -1.76
CA GLY A 31 2.47 -8.58 -0.82
C GLY A 31 2.61 -7.07 -1.09
N HIS A 32 2.05 -6.58 -2.20
CA HIS A 32 2.08 -5.17 -2.62
C HIS A 32 0.68 -4.64 -2.99
N ASP A 33 -0.36 -5.38 -2.64
CA ASP A 33 -1.77 -5.05 -2.87
C ASP A 33 -2.26 -3.83 -2.07
N THR A 34 -1.51 -3.46 -1.03
CA THR A 34 -1.72 -2.26 -0.19
C THR A 34 -1.32 -0.95 -0.85
N PHE A 35 -0.56 -0.97 -1.95
CA PHE A 35 -0.19 0.27 -2.61
C PHE A 35 -1.39 0.79 -3.42
N LEU A 36 -1.79 2.03 -3.17
CA LEU A 36 -2.89 2.69 -3.89
C LEU A 36 -2.41 3.46 -5.12
N SER A 37 -1.10 3.74 -5.22
CA SER A 37 -0.49 4.43 -6.35
C SER A 37 0.98 4.04 -6.55
N GLY A 38 1.46 4.25 -7.77
CA GLY A 38 2.85 4.02 -8.16
C GLY A 38 3.21 4.82 -9.40
N GLU A 39 4.45 4.67 -9.87
CA GLU A 39 4.87 5.12 -11.19
C GLU A 39 5.15 3.91 -12.08
N LEU A 40 4.45 3.82 -13.21
CA LEU A 40 4.70 2.79 -14.20
C LEU A 40 5.69 3.32 -15.25
N ASP A 41 6.79 2.60 -15.44
CA ASP A 41 7.79 2.84 -16.47
C ASP A 41 7.59 1.81 -17.60
N LEU A 42 7.24 2.27 -18.79
CA LEU A 42 7.05 1.44 -19.99
C LEU A 42 8.26 1.47 -20.94
N GLY A 43 9.37 2.10 -20.52
CA GLY A 43 10.60 2.26 -21.29
C GLY A 43 10.60 3.48 -22.22
N ASP A 44 9.44 3.86 -22.75
CA ASP A 44 9.21 5.07 -23.56
C ASP A 44 8.70 6.26 -22.72
N GLY A 45 8.28 6.01 -21.48
CA GLY A 45 7.88 7.04 -20.54
C GLY A 45 7.49 6.50 -19.16
N ARG A 46 7.41 7.41 -18.19
CA ARG A 46 6.89 7.15 -16.86
C ARG A 46 5.54 7.82 -16.66
N ALA A 47 4.58 7.07 -16.14
CA ALA A 47 3.25 7.56 -15.86
C ALA A 47 2.86 7.24 -14.40
N PRO A 48 2.37 8.21 -13.62
CA PRO A 48 1.76 7.90 -12.34
C PRO A 48 0.47 7.13 -12.57
N VAL A 49 0.29 6.05 -11.81
CA VAL A 49 -0.85 5.15 -11.88
C VAL A 49 -1.50 5.02 -10.52
N ARG A 50 -2.82 4.91 -10.50
CA ARG A 50 -3.59 4.36 -9.38
C ARG A 50 -3.58 2.84 -9.50
N ILE A 51 -3.34 2.16 -8.38
CA ILE A 51 -3.32 0.70 -8.29
C ILE A 51 -4.65 0.26 -7.67
N ILE A 52 -5.34 -0.67 -8.33
CA ILE A 52 -6.61 -1.22 -7.91
C ILE A 52 -6.41 -2.73 -7.78
N SER A 53 -6.38 -3.22 -6.55
CA SER A 53 -6.26 -4.64 -6.24
C SER A 53 -7.65 -5.27 -6.16
N LEU A 54 -7.91 -6.25 -7.01
CA LEU A 54 -9.07 -7.15 -6.92
C LEU A 54 -8.60 -8.51 -6.40
N ASP A 55 -9.53 -9.44 -6.20
CA ASP A 55 -9.25 -10.74 -5.58
C ASP A 55 -8.19 -11.54 -6.35
N ASP A 56 -8.29 -11.55 -7.68
CA ASP A 56 -7.46 -12.35 -8.60
C ASP A 56 -6.54 -11.51 -9.51
N VAL A 57 -6.74 -10.20 -9.57
CA VAL A 57 -6.04 -9.34 -10.53
C VAL A 57 -5.71 -7.96 -9.95
N THR A 58 -4.64 -7.36 -10.45
CA THR A 58 -4.33 -5.96 -10.19
C THR A 58 -4.53 -5.14 -11.47
N VAL A 59 -5.24 -4.02 -11.33
CA VAL A 59 -5.48 -3.07 -12.43
C VAL A 59 -4.77 -1.77 -12.13
N LEU A 60 -4.00 -1.27 -13.10
CA LEU A 60 -3.37 0.05 -13.04
C LEU A 60 -4.18 1.01 -13.89
N ARG A 61 -4.62 2.13 -13.31
CA ARG A 61 -5.26 3.22 -14.02
C ARG A 61 -4.30 4.41 -14.09
N PRO A 62 -3.86 4.84 -15.28
CA PRO A 62 -3.07 6.05 -15.40
C PRO A 62 -3.80 7.28 -14.86
N MET A 63 -3.09 8.12 -14.12
CA MET A 63 -3.64 9.36 -13.54
C MET A 63 -3.57 10.55 -14.51
N HIS A 64 -2.77 10.42 -15.57
CA HIS A 64 -2.69 11.38 -16.66
C HIS A 64 -2.92 10.65 -17.98
N PRO A 65 -3.35 11.35 -19.05
CA PRO A 65 -3.40 10.78 -20.38
C PRO A 65 -2.00 10.28 -20.76
N VAL A 66 -1.88 8.99 -21.03
CA VAL A 66 -0.63 8.36 -21.49
C VAL A 66 -0.88 7.82 -22.89
N ALA A 67 0.18 7.76 -23.70
CA ALA A 67 0.15 6.96 -24.91
C ALA A 67 -0.23 5.53 -24.51
N VAL A 68 -1.32 5.03 -25.09
CA VAL A 68 -1.87 3.71 -24.75
C VAL A 68 -0.82 2.66 -25.13
N PRO A 69 -0.31 1.84 -24.19
CA PRO A 69 0.63 0.80 -24.54
C PRO A 69 -0.05 -0.23 -25.44
N ALA A 70 0.77 -0.99 -26.18
CA ALA A 70 0.29 -2.08 -27.03
C ALA A 70 -0.70 -3.00 -26.28
N PRO A 71 -1.59 -3.73 -26.99
CA PRO A 71 -2.60 -4.59 -26.36
C PRO A 71 -2.03 -5.57 -25.32
N VAL A 72 -0.76 -5.95 -25.50
CA VAL A 72 0.08 -6.67 -24.52
C VAL A 72 1.30 -5.81 -24.26
N TRP A 73 1.69 -5.66 -22.99
CA TRP A 73 2.77 -4.78 -22.60
C TRP A 73 3.57 -5.35 -21.42
N SER A 74 4.79 -4.84 -21.25
CA SER A 74 5.67 -5.11 -20.11
C SER A 74 6.30 -3.80 -19.66
N GLY A 75 6.50 -3.65 -18.36
CA GLY A 75 7.09 -2.45 -17.78
C GLY A 75 7.64 -2.70 -16.38
N THR A 76 8.06 -1.64 -15.72
CA THR A 76 8.49 -1.65 -14.33
C THR A 76 7.57 -0.76 -13.51
N LEU A 77 6.91 -1.32 -12.49
CA LEU A 77 6.12 -0.57 -11.54
C LEU A 77 7.02 -0.15 -10.38
N HIS A 78 7.25 1.15 -10.26
CA HIS A 78 7.92 1.77 -9.14
C HIS A 78 6.90 2.10 -8.07
N LEU A 79 6.94 1.35 -6.99
CA LEU A 79 6.14 1.60 -5.81
C LEU A 79 6.88 2.62 -4.95
N PRO A 80 6.26 3.76 -4.60
CA PRO A 80 6.84 4.69 -3.65
C PRO A 80 6.92 3.97 -2.31
N HIS A 81 8.07 3.37 -2.04
CA HIS A 81 8.50 3.00 -0.71
C HIS A 81 8.88 4.29 0.02
N GLY A 82 7.92 5.20 0.16
CA GLY A 82 8.04 6.33 1.06
C GLY A 82 8.12 5.73 2.46
N LEU A 83 9.35 5.60 2.98
CA LEU A 83 9.69 5.29 4.36
C LEU A 83 8.49 4.77 5.15
N ARG A 84 8.07 3.52 4.94
CA ARG A 84 7.23 2.88 5.95
C ARG A 84 8.10 2.90 7.20
N PRO A 85 7.67 3.54 8.31
CA PRO A 85 8.34 3.31 9.57
C PRO A 85 8.28 1.79 9.78
N ARG A 86 9.40 1.08 9.61
CA ARG A 86 9.56 -0.25 10.20
C ARG A 86 9.63 -0.14 11.73
N THR A 87 9.86 1.07 12.21
CA THR A 87 9.78 1.47 13.60
C THR A 87 8.36 1.89 13.93
N ILE A 88 7.77 1.23 14.94
CA ILE A 88 6.52 1.63 15.55
C ILE A 88 6.61 3.12 15.94
N PRO A 89 5.71 3.99 15.44
CA PRO A 89 5.67 5.40 15.84
C PRO A 89 5.51 5.54 17.35
N THR A 90 6.23 6.51 17.95
CA THR A 90 6.25 6.70 19.40
C THR A 90 4.85 6.89 19.99
N ASP A 91 3.98 7.64 19.29
CA ASP A 91 2.60 7.89 19.71
C ASP A 91 1.74 6.62 19.71
N LEU A 92 1.94 5.71 18.75
CA LEU A 92 1.30 4.40 18.74
C LEU A 92 1.83 3.51 19.88
N ALA A 93 3.14 3.50 20.11
CA ALA A 93 3.76 2.72 21.20
C ALA A 93 3.27 3.20 22.57
N GLU A 94 3.26 4.52 22.80
CA GLU A 94 2.76 5.12 24.04
C GLU A 94 1.27 4.85 24.24
N ALA A 95 0.46 4.89 23.19
CA ALA A 95 -0.96 4.55 23.28
C ALA A 95 -1.16 3.08 23.63
N ALA A 96 -0.49 2.15 22.96
CA ALA A 96 -0.57 0.74 23.29
C ALA A 96 -0.15 0.48 24.75
N GLN A 97 0.95 1.08 25.20
CA GLN A 97 1.41 0.96 26.58
C GLN A 97 0.38 1.52 27.58
N ARG A 98 -0.16 2.72 27.32
CA ARG A 98 -1.17 3.36 28.17
C ARG A 98 -2.44 2.52 28.32
N HIS A 99 -2.83 1.82 27.25
CA HIS A 99 -4.01 0.95 27.24
C HIS A 99 -3.71 -0.50 27.62
N GLY A 100 -2.47 -0.83 28.00
CA GLY A 100 -2.06 -2.20 28.35
C GLY A 100 -2.27 -3.19 27.20
N ARG A 101 -1.95 -2.77 25.97
CA ARG A 101 -2.12 -3.54 24.74
C ARG A 101 -0.78 -3.99 24.19
N ASN A 102 -0.75 -5.20 23.62
CA ASN A 102 0.47 -5.80 23.10
C ASN A 102 0.58 -5.63 21.58
N LEU A 103 1.45 -4.73 21.13
CA LEU A 103 1.77 -4.53 19.71
C LEU A 103 2.57 -5.69 19.10
N ASP A 104 3.37 -6.40 19.91
CA ASP A 104 4.21 -7.52 19.46
C ASP A 104 3.38 -8.77 19.15
N ALA A 105 2.08 -8.75 19.47
CA ALA A 105 1.15 -9.81 19.09
C ALA A 105 0.76 -9.77 17.61
N LEU A 106 0.96 -8.63 16.94
CA LEU A 106 0.71 -8.53 15.50
C LEU A 106 1.81 -9.24 14.73
N ASP A 107 1.43 -10.06 13.75
CA ASP A 107 2.40 -10.61 12.82
C ASP A 107 2.97 -9.54 11.86
N GLN A 108 3.90 -9.93 10.99
CA GLN A 108 4.54 -8.99 10.06
C GLN A 108 3.60 -8.42 8.98
N ALA A 109 2.51 -9.11 8.66
CA ALA A 109 1.50 -8.62 7.72
C ALA A 109 0.57 -7.64 8.44
N GLU A 110 0.05 -8.03 9.61
CA GLU A 110 -0.84 -7.21 10.43
C GLU A 110 -0.19 -5.91 10.88
N MET A 111 1.05 -5.97 11.36
CA MET A 111 1.83 -4.77 11.72
C MET A 111 1.98 -3.83 10.52
N ARG A 112 2.21 -4.38 9.33
CA ARG A 112 2.35 -3.59 8.10
C ARG A 112 1.04 -2.93 7.69
N TYR A 113 -0.09 -3.62 7.86
CA TYR A 113 -1.42 -3.04 7.66
C TYR A 113 -1.69 -1.91 8.64
N ALA A 114 -1.45 -2.13 9.94
CA ALA A 114 -1.65 -1.13 10.98
C ALA A 114 -0.81 0.14 10.73
N LEU A 115 0.46 -0.02 10.36
CA LEU A 115 1.36 1.11 10.09
C LEU A 115 1.03 1.83 8.78
N THR A 116 0.57 1.11 7.75
CA THR A 116 0.11 1.74 6.50
C THR A 116 -1.17 2.54 6.75
N PHE A 117 -2.14 1.92 7.43
CA PHE A 117 -3.37 2.58 7.84
C PHE A 117 -3.08 3.83 8.69
N LEU A 118 -2.14 3.78 9.63
CA LEU A 118 -1.76 4.96 10.40
C LEU A 118 -1.03 6.03 9.56
N GLY A 119 -0.17 5.62 8.63
CA GLY A 119 0.61 6.51 7.76
C GLY A 119 -0.23 7.30 6.75
N GLU A 120 -1.41 6.80 6.39
CA GLU A 120 -2.36 7.47 5.49
C GLU A 120 -3.19 8.57 6.17
N ALA A 121 -3.04 8.80 7.48
CA ALA A 121 -3.73 9.87 8.17
C ALA A 121 -3.23 11.25 7.70
N THR A 122 -4.10 12.02 7.05
CA THR A 122 -3.76 13.35 6.49
C THR A 122 -3.95 14.50 7.48
N THR A 123 -4.63 14.26 8.60
CA THR A 123 -4.82 15.24 9.68
C THR A 123 -4.49 14.62 11.03
N GLU A 124 -4.15 15.47 12.00
CA GLU A 124 -3.89 15.04 13.38
C GLU A 124 -5.10 14.35 14.01
N SER A 125 -6.31 14.87 13.77
CA SER A 125 -7.55 14.26 14.26
C SER A 125 -7.79 12.84 13.70
N ILE A 126 -7.54 12.64 12.40
CA ILE A 126 -7.64 11.32 11.77
C ILE A 126 -6.55 10.40 12.33
N ARG A 127 -5.34 10.90 12.54
CA ARG A 127 -4.24 10.12 13.11
C ARG A 127 -4.60 9.58 14.49
N THR A 128 -5.09 10.44 15.39
CA THR A 128 -5.52 10.05 16.74
C THR A 128 -6.61 8.97 16.70
N ALA A 129 -7.66 9.17 15.89
CA ALA A 129 -8.74 8.18 15.77
C ALA A 129 -8.25 6.82 15.25
N ARG A 130 -7.29 6.82 14.31
CA ARG A 130 -6.67 5.59 13.80
C ARG A 130 -5.81 4.89 14.85
N ILE A 131 -5.07 5.64 15.67
CA ILE A 131 -4.31 5.07 16.80
C ILE A 131 -5.27 4.37 17.77
N GLU A 132 -6.37 5.02 18.14
CA GLU A 132 -7.38 4.43 19.02
C GLU A 132 -7.98 3.15 18.42
N ALA A 133 -8.32 3.17 17.13
CA ALA A 133 -8.83 2.01 16.42
C ALA A 133 -7.84 0.83 16.45
N ILE A 134 -6.56 1.07 16.11
CA ILE A 134 -5.51 0.04 16.15
C ILE A 134 -5.38 -0.52 17.57
N VAL A 135 -5.21 0.35 18.56
CA VAL A 135 -5.00 -0.05 19.97
C VAL A 135 -6.19 -0.83 20.52
N SER A 136 -7.42 -0.47 20.15
CA SER A 136 -8.64 -1.17 20.59
C SER A 136 -8.72 -2.62 20.11
N ALA A 137 -8.11 -2.93 18.95
CA ALA A 137 -8.11 -4.25 18.34
C ALA A 137 -6.98 -5.17 18.84
N LEU A 138 -5.95 -4.61 19.49
CA LEU A 138 -4.84 -5.38 20.02
C LEU A 138 -5.24 -6.24 21.22
N PRO A 139 -4.59 -7.39 21.47
CA PRO A 139 -4.78 -8.14 22.69
C PRO A 139 -4.25 -7.38 23.91
N VAL A 140 -4.81 -7.69 25.09
CA VAL A 140 -4.34 -7.16 26.37
C VAL A 140 -3.00 -7.82 26.72
N THR A 141 -2.04 -7.04 27.21
CA THR A 141 -0.73 -7.53 27.64
C THR A 141 -0.91 -8.54 28.78
N GLY A 142 -0.40 -9.76 28.59
CA GLY A 142 -0.47 -10.85 29.57
C GLY A 142 -1.59 -11.86 29.35
N MET A 143 -2.38 -11.73 28.29
CA MET A 143 -3.32 -12.78 27.87
C MET A 143 -2.63 -13.65 26.81
N GLU A 144 -2.09 -14.80 27.22
CA GLU A 144 -1.73 -15.86 26.28
C GLU A 144 -2.99 -16.25 25.51
N ALA A 145 -2.94 -16.18 24.17
CA ALA A 145 -3.99 -16.73 23.33
C ALA A 145 -4.00 -18.26 23.56
N ALA A 146 -5.01 -18.73 24.28
CA ALA A 146 -5.29 -20.14 24.48
C ALA A 146 -5.80 -20.80 23.20
#